data_AF-A0A645DIJ0-F1
#
_entry.id   AF-A0A645DIJ0-F1
#
_cell.length_a   1.000
_cell.length_b   1.000
_cell.length_c   1.000
_cell.angle_alpha   90.00
_cell.angle_beta   90.00
_cell.angle_gamma   90.00
#
_symmetry.space_group_name_H-M   'P 1'
#
loop_
_entity.id
_entity.type
_entity.pdbx_description
1 polymer ?
#
loop_
_entity_poly.entity_id
_entity_poly.type
_entity_poly.pdbx_seq_one_letter_code
_entity_poly.pdbx_strand_id
1 'polypeptide(L)' 'MTFKSGDTLVLMTDGVFDVMGEEIVQTILEAHRLAPDELARFVLSQAKALGAQDDASVAVIRILSDTPLRSDTAAAL' A
#
# COMPACT_ATOMS: atom_id res chain seq x y z
N MET A 1 8.28 -13.06 5.69
CA MET A 1 7.06 -12.34 6.08
C MET A 1 5.90 -12.99 5.35
N THR A 2 4.84 -13.39 6.05
CA THR A 2 3.68 -14.06 5.43
C THR A 2 2.49 -13.11 5.50
N PHE A 3 1.93 -12.76 4.34
CA PHE A 3 0.73 -11.92 4.26
C PHE A 3 -0.53 -12.75 4.56
N LYS A 4 -1.49 -12.15 5.26
CA LYS A 4 -2.79 -12.72 5.60
C LYS A 4 -3.91 -12.07 4.80
N SER A 5 -5.05 -12.75 4.74
CA SER A 5 -6.30 -12.14 4.24
C SER A 5 -6.61 -10.87 5.02
N GLY A 6 -6.95 -9.81 4.30
CA GLY A 6 -7.24 -8.51 4.86
C GLY A 6 -6.01 -7.61 5.04
N ASP A 7 -4.79 -8.15 4.91
CA ASP A 7 -3.59 -7.33 4.96
C ASP A 7 -3.60 -6.32 3.81
N THR A 8 -3.13 -5.11 4.10
CA THR A 8 -2.94 -4.06 3.09
C THR A 8 -1.47 -3.74 3.01
N LEU A 9 -0.89 -3.91 1.82
CA LEU A 9 0.46 -3.48 1.50
C LEU A 9 0.38 -2.14 0.78
N VAL A 10 1.17 -1.17 1.24
CA VAL A 10 1.37 0.10 0.57
C VAL A 10 2.81 0.20 0.11
N LEU A 11 2.98 0.44 -1.18
CA LEU A 11 4.27 0.76 -1.79
C LEU A 11 4.22 2.22 -2.20
N MET A 12 5.27 2.97 -1.93
CA MET A 12 5.35 4.38 -2.28
C MET A 12 6.78 4.78 -2.64
N THR A 13 6.92 5.83 -3.44
CA THR A 13 8.20 6.47 -3.73
C THR A 13 8.63 7.39 -2.58
N ASP A 14 9.89 7.79 -2.59
CA ASP A 14 10.46 8.83 -1.71
C ASP A 14 9.71 10.14 -1.77
N GLY A 15 9.25 10.57 -2.96
CA GLY A 15 8.38 11.75 -3.12
C GLY A 15 7.09 11.75 -2.28
N VAL A 16 6.66 10.59 -1.78
CA VAL A 16 5.55 10.46 -0.81
C VAL A 16 6.11 10.26 0.61
N PHE A 17 7.09 9.38 0.77
CA PHE A 17 7.61 8.98 2.07
C PHE A 17 8.28 10.15 2.82
N ASP A 18 8.97 11.03 2.11
CA ASP A 18 9.72 12.14 2.71
C ASP A 18 8.83 13.14 3.46
N VAL A 19 7.56 13.28 3.04
CA VAL A 19 6.61 14.22 3.66
C VAL A 19 5.61 13.54 4.60
N MET A 20 5.31 12.25 4.38
CA MET A 20 4.33 11.53 5.20
C MET A 20 5.01 10.70 6.31
N GLY A 21 6.13 10.07 6.02
CA GLY A 21 6.75 9.09 6.91
C GLY A 21 5.85 7.88 7.20
N GLU A 22 6.36 6.96 8.02
CA GLU A 22 5.67 5.71 8.34
C GLU A 22 4.42 5.92 9.22
N GLU A 23 4.52 6.78 10.24
CA GLU A 23 3.45 6.98 11.24
C GLU A 23 2.16 7.55 10.64
N ILE A 24 2.27 8.52 9.72
CA ILE A 24 1.10 9.12 9.07
C ILE A 24 0.45 8.10 8.14
N VAL A 25 1.24 7.33 7.39
CA VAL A 25 0.71 6.29 6.50
C VAL A 25 -0.02 5.21 7.31
N GLN A 26 0.56 4.75 8.41
CA GLN A 26 -0.10 3.79 9.30
C GLN A 26 -1.42 4.35 9.85
N THR A 27 -1.42 5.61 10.32
CA THR A 27 -2.63 6.27 10.83
C THR A 27 -3.74 6.31 9.77
N ILE A 28 -3.38 6.63 8.52
CA ILE A 28 -4.33 6.66 7.40
C ILE A 28 -4.90 5.26 7.14
N LEU A 29 -4.06 4.23 7.15
CA LEU A 29 -4.49 2.84 6.93
C LEU A 29 -5.44 2.34 8.03
N GLU A 30 -5.22 2.74 9.27
CA GLU A 30 -6.07 2.37 10.41
C GLU A 30 -7.40 3.14 10.43
N ALA A 31 -7.36 4.44 10.09
CA ALA A 31 -8.53 5.31 10.12
C ALA A 31 -9.49 5.08 8.94
N HIS A 32 -8.97 4.63 7.79
CA HIS A 32 -9.74 4.58 6.55
C HIS A 32 -9.87 3.14 6.02
N ARG A 33 -11.11 2.62 6.01
CA ARG A 33 -11.46 1.39 5.26
C ARG A 33 -11.86 1.67 3.81
N LEU A 34 -11.10 2.53 3.14
CA LEU A 34 -11.34 2.90 1.74
C LEU A 34 -11.05 1.73 0.79
N ALA A 35 -11.58 1.80 -0.43
CA ALA A 35 -11.14 0.93 -1.51
C ALA A 35 -9.65 1.20 -1.84
N PRO A 36 -8.88 0.23 -2.35
CA PRO A 36 -7.45 0.42 -2.60
C PRO A 36 -7.11 1.63 -3.51
N ASP A 37 -7.91 1.87 -4.55
CA ASP A 37 -7.70 3.00 -5.46
C ASP A 37 -8.03 4.35 -4.81
N GLU A 38 -9.09 4.40 -4.01
CA GLU A 38 -9.45 5.58 -3.21
C GLU A 38 -8.38 5.90 -2.17
N LEU A 39 -7.85 4.87 -1.50
CA LEU A 39 -6.77 5.01 -0.54
C LEU A 39 -5.48 5.52 -1.21
N ALA A 40 -5.12 4.99 -2.38
CA ALA A 40 -3.96 5.48 -3.14
C ALA A 40 -4.11 6.96 -3.52
N ARG A 41 -5.29 7.37 -4.02
CA ARG A 41 -5.58 8.78 -4.34
C ARG A 41 -5.53 9.65 -3.08
N PHE A 42 -6.07 9.15 -1.98
CA PHE A 42 -6.06 9.86 -0.70
C PHE A 42 -4.63 10.12 -0.22
N VAL A 43 -3.77 9.08 -0.18
CA VAL A 43 -2.35 9.22 0.19
C VAL A 43 -1.65 10.26 -0.69
N LEU A 44 -1.82 10.19 -2.02
CA LEU A 44 -1.24 11.18 -2.94
C LEU A 44 -1.74 12.61 -2.67
N SER A 45 -3.03 12.77 -2.38
CA SER A 45 -3.60 14.08 -2.03
C SER A 45 -3.04 14.63 -0.71
N GLN A 46 -2.80 13.77 0.27
CA GLN A 46 -2.20 14.16 1.55
C GLN A 46 -0.72 14.52 1.37
N ALA A 47 0.04 13.73 0.62
CA ALA A 47 1.44 14.04 0.30
C ALA A 47 1.56 15.41 -0.38
N LYS A 48 0.69 15.70 -1.36
CA LYS A 48 0.64 17.01 -2.01
C LYS A 48 0.28 18.14 -1.03
N ALA A 49 -0.69 17.93 -0.13
CA ALA A 49 -1.09 18.93 0.86
C ALA A 49 0.02 19.21 1.89
N LEU A 50 0.87 18.21 2.17
CA LEU A 50 2.05 18.32 3.03
C LEU A 50 3.27 18.90 2.31
N GLY A 51 3.17 19.20 1.02
CA GLY A 51 4.19 19.92 0.27
C GLY A 51 5.16 19.06 -0.51
N ALA A 52 4.80 17.82 -0.86
CA ALA A 52 5.57 17.02 -1.82
C ALA A 52 5.84 17.81 -3.11
N GLN A 53 7.10 17.90 -3.50
CA GLN A 53 7.54 18.61 -4.73
C GLN A 53 8.10 17.69 -5.80
N ASP A 54 8.24 16.41 -5.49
CA ASP A 54 8.77 15.39 -6.39
C ASP A 54 7.65 14.54 -7.02
N ASP A 55 8.00 13.75 -8.02
CA ASP A 55 7.11 12.77 -8.62
C ASP A 55 6.70 11.71 -7.58
N ALA A 56 5.42 11.71 -7.25
CA ALA A 56 4.84 10.85 -6.23
C ALA A 56 4.08 9.69 -6.86
N SER A 57 4.41 8.46 -6.47
CA SER A 57 3.67 7.25 -6.86
C SER A 57 3.30 6.41 -5.64
N VAL A 58 2.09 5.86 -5.64
CA VAL A 58 1.57 4.98 -4.58
C VAL A 58 0.87 3.80 -5.21
N ALA A 59 1.17 2.59 -4.73
CA ALA A 59 0.40 1.38 -5.01
C ALA A 59 -0.15 0.82 -3.70
N VAL A 60 -1.46 0.57 -3.68
CA VAL A 60 -2.15 -0.07 -2.55
C VAL A 60 -2.64 -1.43 -3.00
N ILE A 61 -2.21 -2.47 -2.29
CA ILE A 61 -2.53 -3.85 -2.59
C ILE A 61 -3.28 -4.42 -1.38
N ARG A 62 -4.54 -4.80 -1.57
CA ARG A 62 -5.30 -5.52 -0.55
C ARG A 62 -5.19 -7.02 -0.81
N ILE A 63 -4.64 -7.74 0.15
CA ILE A 63 -4.52 -9.18 0.12
C ILE A 63 -5.88 -9.77 0.46
N LEU A 64 -6.61 -10.21 -0.56
CA LEU A 64 -7.86 -10.93 -0.36
C LEU A 64 -7.55 -12.42 -0.46
N SER A 65 -7.96 -13.19 0.54
CA SER A 65 -8.00 -14.64 0.37
C SER A 65 -9.24 -15.01 -0.41
N ASP A 66 -9.04 -15.46 -1.65
CA ASP A 66 -9.95 -16.39 -2.28
C ASP A 66 -9.08 -17.50 -2.87
N THR A 67 -8.91 -18.59 -2.10
CA THR A 67 -8.18 -19.81 -2.54
C THR A 67 -6.64 -19.64 -2.63
N PRO A 68 -5.83 -20.69 -2.37
CA PRO A 68 -4.38 -20.54 -2.17
C PRO A 68 -3.66 -20.03 -3.42
N LEU A 69 -2.65 -19.18 -3.21
CA LEU A 69 -1.56 -19.02 -4.16
C LEU A 69 -0.85 -20.38 -4.31
N ARG A 70 -1.30 -21.22 -5.25
CA ARG A 70 -0.51 -22.36 -5.72
C ARG A 70 0.71 -21.81 -6.44
N SER A 71 1.85 -21.80 -5.75
CA SER A 71 3.11 -21.91 -6.48
C SER A 71 3.26 -23.37 -6.85
N ASP A 72 2.83 -23.73 -8.06
CA ASP A 72 3.36 -24.93 -8.72
C ASP A 72 4.83 -24.65 -9.03
N THR A 73 5.68 -24.74 -8.00
CA THR A 73 7.12 -24.70 -8.16
C THR A 73 7.60 -26.12 -8.33
N ALA A 74 7.93 -26.41 -9.59
CA ALA A 74 8.95 -27.34 -10.04
C ALA A 74 8.68 -28.84 -9.81
N ALA A 75 8.43 -29.51 -10.93
CA ALA A 75 8.99 -30.81 -11.21
C ALA A 75 10.45 -30.91 -10.73
N ALA A 76 10.72 -31.83 -9.80
CA ALA A 76 11.98 -32.56 -9.67
C ALA A 76 11.93 -33.46 -8.42
N LEU A 77 11.63 -34.75 -8.65
CA LEU A 77 12.31 -35.97 -8.17
C LEU A 77 11.33 -37.15 -8.14
#